data_AF-A0A7R7VLW3-F1
#
_entry.id   AF-A0A7R7VLW3-F1
#
_cell.length_a   1.000
_cell.length_b   1.000
_cell.length_c   1.000
_cell.angle_alpha   90.00
_cell.angle_beta   90.00
_cell.angle_gamma   90.00
#
_symmetry.space_group_name_H-M   'P 1'
#
loop_
_entity.id
_entity.type
_entity.pdbx_description
1 polymer ?
#
loop_
_entity_poly.entity_id
_entity_poly.type
_entity_poly.pdbx_seq_one_letter_code
_entity_poly.pdbx_strand_id
1 'polypeptide(L)'
;MKHAKGLSRLAEFRGLDCYRNEFDSILLKASRGIIIMNSIFSGQECFLASERWHLAMKEHSDTFLPAGLGNLIEEFIAYFTFAPSLIHRLYALKQADPASPETWTQMWETLTRTLEMQHKLDAWYDRYSCIAPPPRETISPSGDKLHPMVLSYSDPTNASVFCGYYSYMVIIHEIFKACGYPGEHEAMTVYFRDQICKSVEYNGRGLLGPYQMAFPLRVAFEVAGPVVKSWIKGWLIQFSNVYPALQPQRLERSLPD
;
A
#
# COMPACT_ATOMS: atom_id res chain seq x y z
N MET A 1 15.78 1.93 5.71
CA MET A 1 15.94 1.19 4.44
C MET A 1 17.07 0.17 4.40
N LYS A 2 18.20 0.32 5.10
CA LYS A 2 19.31 -0.67 5.02
C LYS A 2 18.90 -2.13 5.30
N HIS A 3 18.10 -2.36 6.34
CA HIS A 3 17.58 -3.70 6.67
C HIS A 3 16.67 -4.26 5.55
N ALA A 4 15.70 -3.45 5.08
CA ALA A 4 14.81 -3.80 3.99
C ALA A 4 15.57 -4.12 2.68
N LYS A 5 16.61 -3.35 2.37
CA LYS A 5 17.50 -3.60 1.22
C LYS A 5 18.28 -4.91 1.36
N GLY A 6 18.80 -5.19 2.56
CA GLY A 6 19.49 -6.45 2.85
C GLY A 6 18.57 -7.66 2.68
N LEU A 7 17.36 -7.59 3.26
CA LEU A 7 16.34 -8.63 3.13
C LEU A 7 15.92 -8.84 1.67
N SER A 8 15.67 -7.76 0.94
CA SER A 8 15.29 -7.83 -0.49
C SER A 8 16.37 -8.53 -1.32
N ARG A 9 17.65 -8.13 -1.13
CA ARG A 9 18.78 -8.76 -1.82
C ARG A 9 18.93 -10.22 -1.43
N LEU A 10 18.86 -10.55 -0.14
CA LEU A 10 18.95 -11.94 0.31
C LEU A 10 17.84 -12.79 -0.31
N ALA A 11 16.62 -12.26 -0.35
CA ALA A 11 15.49 -12.99 -0.90
C ALA A 11 15.66 -13.27 -2.41
N GLU A 12 16.11 -12.26 -3.14
CA GLU A 12 16.42 -12.37 -4.57
C GLU A 12 17.60 -13.33 -4.84
N PHE A 13 18.68 -13.24 -4.05
CA PHE A 13 19.87 -14.11 -4.20
C PHE A 13 19.59 -15.58 -3.87
N ARG A 14 18.75 -15.87 -2.87
CA ARG A 14 18.31 -17.25 -2.60
C ARG A 14 17.56 -17.85 -3.79
N GLY A 15 16.88 -16.99 -4.56
CA GLY A 15 16.14 -17.40 -5.74
C GLY A 15 14.85 -18.15 -5.40
N LEU A 16 14.02 -18.35 -6.43
CA LEU A 16 12.68 -18.89 -6.31
C LEU A 16 12.65 -20.31 -5.70
N ASP A 17 13.64 -21.14 -6.06
CA ASP A 17 13.65 -22.57 -5.69
C ASP A 17 13.79 -22.81 -4.19
N CYS A 18 14.39 -21.86 -3.46
CA CYS A 18 14.46 -21.91 -2.00
C CYS A 18 13.10 -21.73 -1.30
N TYR A 19 12.08 -21.22 -1.99
CA TYR A 19 10.76 -20.91 -1.40
C TYR A 19 9.70 -21.97 -1.67
N ARG A 20 10.10 -23.12 -2.22
CA ARG A 20 9.19 -24.24 -2.54
C ARG A 20 8.74 -25.06 -1.33
N ASN A 21 9.37 -24.89 -0.17
CA ASN A 21 8.92 -25.53 1.05
C ASN A 21 8.06 -24.57 1.88
N GLU A 22 7.23 -25.13 2.75
CA GLU A 22 6.27 -24.37 3.56
C GLU A 22 6.94 -23.30 4.43
N PHE A 23 8.04 -23.63 5.12
CA PHE A 23 8.71 -22.72 6.02
C PHE A 23 9.27 -21.49 5.30
N ASP A 24 10.03 -21.71 4.22
CA ASP A 24 10.58 -20.61 3.42
C ASP A 24 9.46 -19.81 2.75
N SER A 25 8.38 -20.45 2.27
CA SER A 25 7.21 -19.76 1.71
C SER A 25 6.57 -18.81 2.74
N ILE A 26 6.40 -19.24 3.99
CA ILE A 26 5.91 -18.40 5.09
C ILE A 26 6.84 -17.20 5.31
N LEU A 27 8.17 -17.42 5.28
CA LEU A 27 9.14 -16.34 5.44
C LEU A 27 9.06 -15.32 4.30
N LEU A 28 8.85 -15.76 3.05
CA LEU A 28 8.62 -14.89 1.90
C LEU A 28 7.33 -14.07 2.08
N LYS A 29 6.24 -14.73 2.51
CA LYS A 29 4.94 -14.07 2.75
C LYS A 29 5.02 -13.02 3.86
N ALA A 30 5.79 -13.27 4.91
CA ALA A 30 6.01 -12.31 5.99
C ALA A 30 6.90 -11.13 5.57
N SER A 31 7.84 -11.34 4.65
CA SER A 31 8.84 -10.32 4.26
C SER A 31 8.44 -9.47 3.05
N ARG A 32 7.53 -9.95 2.18
CA ARG A 32 7.15 -9.27 0.93
C ARG A 32 6.71 -7.82 1.10
N GLY A 33 6.02 -7.49 2.20
CA GLY A 33 5.65 -6.11 2.50
C GLY A 33 6.88 -5.19 2.57
N ILE A 34 7.91 -5.59 3.32
CA ILE A 34 9.19 -4.86 3.42
C ILE A 34 9.91 -4.79 2.07
N ILE A 35 9.85 -5.85 1.27
CA ILE A 35 10.50 -5.90 -0.05
C ILE A 35 9.83 -4.90 -1.01
N ILE A 36 8.51 -4.90 -1.09
CA ILE A 36 7.74 -3.95 -1.90
C ILE A 36 8.04 -2.52 -1.42
N MET A 37 7.99 -2.28 -0.10
CA MET A 37 8.34 -0.99 0.49
C MET A 37 9.77 -0.53 0.17
N ASN A 38 10.72 -1.46 0.10
CA ASN A 38 12.08 -1.14 -0.32
C ASN A 38 12.12 -0.64 -1.75
N SER A 39 11.43 -1.28 -2.68
CA SER A 39 11.34 -0.83 -4.07
C SER A 39 10.72 0.57 -4.18
N ILE A 40 9.64 0.85 -3.43
CA ILE A 40 9.01 2.18 -3.40
C ILE A 40 10.04 3.27 -3.06
N PHE A 41 10.73 3.15 -1.93
CA PHE A 41 11.62 4.21 -1.44
C PHE A 41 13.02 4.22 -2.07
N SER A 42 13.44 3.15 -2.76
CA SER A 42 14.76 3.10 -3.40
C SER A 42 14.74 3.50 -4.87
N GLY A 43 13.56 3.74 -5.45
CA GLY A 43 13.44 4.01 -6.90
C GLY A 43 13.74 2.78 -7.76
N GLN A 44 13.82 1.58 -7.16
CA GLN A 44 14.17 0.35 -7.88
C GLN A 44 12.91 -0.44 -8.22
N GLU A 45 12.98 -1.22 -9.30
CA GLU A 45 11.91 -2.17 -9.62
C GLU A 45 11.70 -3.19 -8.49
N CYS A 46 10.50 -3.73 -8.42
CA CYS A 46 10.18 -4.80 -7.48
C CYS A 46 10.33 -6.14 -8.19
N PHE A 47 11.35 -6.91 -7.83
CA PHE A 47 11.57 -8.22 -8.45
C PHE A 47 10.40 -9.19 -8.24
N LEU A 48 9.62 -8.99 -7.15
CA LEU A 48 8.40 -9.75 -6.86
C LEU A 48 7.26 -9.49 -7.86
N ALA A 49 7.39 -8.49 -8.74
CA ALA A 49 6.38 -8.16 -9.75
C ALA A 49 6.34 -9.12 -10.94
N SER A 50 7.26 -10.09 -11.02
CA SER A 50 7.23 -11.08 -12.10
C SER A 50 6.28 -12.23 -11.81
N GLU A 51 5.72 -12.81 -12.88
CA GLU A 51 4.76 -13.93 -12.81
C GLU A 51 5.31 -15.12 -12.01
N ARG A 52 6.60 -15.42 -12.16
CA ARG A 52 7.26 -16.51 -11.43
C ARG A 52 7.19 -16.31 -9.92
N TRP A 53 7.39 -15.07 -9.44
CA TRP A 53 7.28 -14.75 -8.01
C TRP A 53 5.82 -14.72 -7.55
N HIS A 54 4.88 -14.28 -8.39
CA HIS A 54 3.45 -14.36 -8.07
C HIS A 54 2.99 -15.81 -7.87
N LEU A 55 3.47 -16.75 -8.69
CA LEU A 55 3.18 -18.17 -8.52
C LEU A 55 3.73 -18.71 -7.20
N ALA A 56 5.00 -18.43 -6.88
CA ALA A 56 5.60 -18.88 -5.62
C ALA A 56 4.93 -18.28 -4.37
N MET A 57 4.42 -17.05 -4.44
CA MET A 57 3.65 -16.45 -3.34
C MET A 57 2.27 -17.12 -3.17
N LYS A 58 1.66 -17.63 -4.25
CA LYS A 58 0.38 -18.34 -4.19
C LYS A 58 0.50 -19.77 -3.65
N GLU A 59 1.67 -20.39 -3.76
CA GLU A 59 1.93 -21.70 -3.16
C GLU A 59 1.75 -21.66 -1.64
N HIS A 60 1.39 -22.81 -1.04
CA HIS A 60 1.13 -22.94 0.40
C HIS A 60 0.13 -21.91 0.93
N SER A 61 -1.00 -21.73 0.22
CA SER A 61 -2.07 -20.85 0.67
C SER A 61 -2.67 -21.34 2.00
N ASP A 62 -2.98 -20.38 2.86
CA ASP A 62 -3.33 -20.66 4.25
C ASP A 62 -4.69 -21.39 4.33
N THR A 63 -4.65 -22.65 4.77
CA THR A 63 -5.84 -23.50 4.86
C THR A 63 -6.77 -23.10 6.02
N PHE A 64 -6.31 -22.24 6.93
CA PHE A 64 -7.10 -21.75 8.05
C PHE A 64 -8.03 -20.58 7.68
N LEU A 65 -7.93 -20.04 6.46
CA LEU A 65 -8.79 -18.98 5.97
C LEU A 65 -10.08 -19.54 5.31
N PRO A 66 -11.19 -18.77 5.31
CA PRO A 66 -12.36 -19.09 4.51
C PRO A 66 -12.00 -19.42 3.07
N ALA A 67 -12.73 -20.38 2.47
CA ALA A 67 -12.47 -20.83 1.11
C ALA A 67 -12.40 -19.65 0.13
N GLY A 68 -11.30 -19.56 -0.63
CA GLY A 68 -11.07 -18.49 -1.60
C GLY A 68 -10.49 -17.19 -1.03
N LEU A 69 -10.60 -16.92 0.28
CA LEU A 69 -10.08 -15.67 0.87
C LEU A 69 -8.56 -15.58 0.75
N GLY A 70 -7.85 -16.66 1.07
CA GLY A 70 -6.39 -16.71 0.91
C GLY A 70 -5.95 -16.39 -0.52
N ASN A 71 -6.64 -16.94 -1.52
CA ASN A 71 -6.33 -16.68 -2.93
C ASN A 71 -6.55 -15.22 -3.32
N LEU A 72 -7.62 -14.58 -2.83
CA LEU A 72 -7.87 -13.16 -3.08
C LEU A 72 -6.85 -12.26 -2.39
N ILE A 73 -6.37 -12.62 -1.19
CA ILE A 73 -5.29 -11.89 -0.53
C ILE A 73 -4.00 -12.01 -1.35
N GLU A 74 -3.66 -13.21 -1.81
CA GLU A 74 -2.47 -13.43 -2.64
C GLU A 74 -2.57 -12.72 -4.00
N GLU A 75 -3.76 -12.67 -4.60
CA GLU A 75 -4.03 -11.89 -5.81
C GLU A 75 -3.82 -10.38 -5.56
N PHE A 76 -4.37 -9.84 -4.47
CA PHE A 76 -4.17 -8.45 -4.10
C PHE A 76 -2.69 -8.12 -3.91
N ILE A 77 -1.95 -8.97 -3.22
CA ILE A 77 -0.52 -8.76 -3.00
C ILE A 77 0.24 -8.80 -4.32
N ALA A 78 -0.11 -9.70 -5.24
CA ALA A 78 0.47 -9.72 -6.58
C ALA A 78 0.24 -8.40 -7.31
N TYR A 79 -0.98 -7.83 -7.25
CA TYR A 79 -1.23 -6.49 -7.79
C TYR A 79 -0.36 -5.44 -7.07
N PHE A 80 -0.28 -5.50 -5.76
CA PHE A 80 0.48 -4.55 -4.96
C PHE A 80 1.98 -4.52 -5.26
N THR A 81 2.55 -5.61 -5.79
CA THR A 81 3.95 -5.62 -6.27
C THR A 81 4.22 -4.64 -7.42
N PHE A 82 3.20 -4.19 -8.15
CA PHE A 82 3.31 -3.18 -9.20
C PHE A 82 3.23 -1.73 -8.69
N ALA A 83 2.84 -1.52 -7.43
CA ALA A 83 2.72 -0.18 -6.84
C ALA A 83 4.02 0.64 -6.93
N PRO A 84 5.23 0.07 -6.70
CA PRO A 84 6.48 0.82 -6.86
C PRO A 84 6.62 1.46 -8.26
N SER A 85 6.37 0.70 -9.33
CA SER A 85 6.50 1.20 -10.71
C SER A 85 5.54 2.36 -10.98
N LEU A 86 4.29 2.25 -10.51
CA LEU A 86 3.28 3.31 -10.65
C LEU A 86 3.67 4.56 -9.87
N ILE A 87 4.15 4.41 -8.63
CA ILE A 87 4.62 5.52 -7.80
C ILE A 87 5.82 6.23 -8.45
N HIS A 88 6.81 5.49 -8.95
CA HIS A 88 7.97 6.09 -9.60
C HIS A 88 7.59 6.88 -10.85
N ARG A 89 6.65 6.35 -11.66
CA ARG A 89 6.10 7.09 -12.81
C ARG A 89 5.34 8.34 -12.38
N LEU A 90 4.53 8.28 -11.33
CA LEU A 90 3.85 9.45 -10.79
C LEU A 90 4.83 10.58 -10.41
N TYR A 91 5.92 10.24 -9.73
CA TYR A 91 6.93 11.24 -9.36
C TYR A 91 7.67 11.80 -10.57
N ALA A 92 8.04 10.93 -11.53
CA ALA A 92 8.65 11.38 -12.78
C ALA A 92 7.74 12.36 -13.53
N LEU A 93 6.44 12.07 -13.61
CA LEU A 93 5.45 12.96 -14.23
C LEU A 93 5.31 14.30 -13.48
N LYS A 94 5.36 14.30 -12.14
CA LYS A 94 5.30 15.54 -11.34
C LYS A 94 6.52 16.45 -11.54
N GLN A 95 7.65 15.90 -11.97
CA GLN A 95 8.90 16.63 -12.22
C GLN A 95 9.13 16.96 -13.71
N ALA A 96 8.38 16.35 -14.62
CA ALA A 96 8.58 16.48 -16.06
C ALA A 96 8.07 17.83 -16.60
N ASP A 97 8.63 18.28 -17.72
CA ASP A 97 8.12 19.44 -18.47
C ASP A 97 6.80 19.05 -19.19
N PRO A 98 5.66 19.67 -18.84
CA PRO A 98 4.38 19.35 -19.47
C PRO A 98 4.32 19.69 -20.97
N ALA A 99 5.25 20.50 -21.50
CA ALA A 99 5.29 20.84 -22.92
C ALA A 99 6.07 19.82 -23.77
N SER A 100 6.80 18.89 -23.16
CA SER A 100 7.66 17.92 -23.88
C SER A 100 6.86 16.77 -24.51
N PRO A 101 7.10 16.40 -25.79
CA PRO A 101 6.56 15.20 -26.44
C PRO A 101 6.82 13.89 -25.68
N GLU A 102 7.97 13.79 -25.02
CA GLU A 102 8.35 12.65 -24.20
C GLU A 102 7.45 12.52 -22.97
N THR A 103 7.11 13.64 -22.32
CA THR A 103 6.15 13.68 -21.20
C THR A 103 4.78 13.17 -21.63
N TRP A 104 4.29 13.57 -22.80
CA TRP A 104 3.00 13.07 -23.33
C TRP A 104 2.99 11.56 -23.52
N THR A 105 4.09 11.00 -24.05
CA THR A 105 4.23 9.55 -24.24
C THR A 105 4.23 8.82 -22.89
N GLN A 106 4.99 9.33 -21.91
CA GLN A 106 5.04 8.77 -20.56
C GLN A 106 3.69 8.87 -19.85
N MET A 107 2.95 9.97 -20.01
CA MET A 107 1.61 10.14 -19.47
C MET A 107 0.66 9.08 -20.03
N TRP A 108 0.65 8.88 -21.36
CA TRP A 108 -0.22 7.89 -22.00
C TRP A 108 0.06 6.46 -21.55
N GLU A 109 1.33 6.05 -21.50
CA GLU A 109 1.72 4.73 -20.99
C GLU A 109 1.31 4.54 -19.53
N THR A 110 1.52 5.56 -18.70
CA THR A 110 1.19 5.53 -17.28
C THR A 110 -0.31 5.45 -17.07
N LEU A 111 -1.09 6.21 -17.85
CA LEU A 111 -2.55 6.13 -17.86
C LEU A 111 -3.06 4.74 -18.21
N THR A 112 -2.56 4.16 -19.31
CA THR A 112 -2.98 2.83 -19.77
C THR A 112 -2.79 1.78 -18.68
N ARG A 113 -1.59 1.73 -18.07
CA ARG A 113 -1.29 0.80 -16.98
C ARG A 113 -2.12 1.05 -15.72
N THR A 114 -2.40 2.31 -15.43
CA THR A 114 -3.20 2.71 -14.26
C THR A 114 -4.66 2.31 -14.42
N LEU A 115 -5.22 2.50 -15.62
CA LEU A 115 -6.57 2.03 -15.96
C LEU A 115 -6.65 0.51 -15.85
N GLU A 116 -5.71 -0.23 -16.43
CA GLU A 116 -5.67 -1.69 -16.31
C GLU A 116 -5.63 -2.15 -14.84
N MET A 117 -4.82 -1.48 -14.01
CA MET A 117 -4.72 -1.82 -12.59
C MET A 117 -6.00 -1.46 -11.82
N GLN A 118 -6.61 -0.32 -12.12
CA GLN A 118 -7.91 0.07 -11.52
C GLN A 118 -8.97 -0.99 -11.81
N HIS A 119 -9.13 -1.41 -13.07
CA HIS A 119 -10.11 -2.44 -13.43
C HIS A 119 -9.85 -3.76 -12.69
N LYS A 120 -8.58 -4.16 -12.54
CA LYS A 120 -8.20 -5.36 -11.77
C LYS A 120 -8.56 -5.22 -10.30
N LEU A 121 -8.32 -4.05 -9.70
CA LEU A 121 -8.61 -3.79 -8.29
C LEU A 121 -10.12 -3.69 -8.03
N ASP A 122 -10.89 -3.09 -8.92
CA ASP A 122 -12.36 -3.01 -8.80
C ASP A 122 -12.97 -4.42 -8.88
N ALA A 123 -12.60 -5.21 -9.89
CA ALA A 123 -13.03 -6.60 -10.02
C ALA A 123 -12.55 -7.52 -8.88
N TRP A 124 -11.40 -7.20 -8.28
CA TRP A 124 -10.93 -7.87 -7.08
C TRP A 124 -11.76 -7.46 -5.85
N TYR A 125 -12.04 -6.18 -5.68
CA TYR A 125 -12.80 -5.64 -4.55
C TYR A 125 -14.22 -6.21 -4.51
N ASP A 126 -14.89 -6.31 -5.66
CA ASP A 126 -16.22 -6.92 -5.76
C ASP A 126 -16.22 -8.38 -5.28
N ARG A 127 -15.19 -9.16 -5.62
CA ARG A 127 -15.05 -10.55 -5.15
C ARG A 127 -14.65 -10.61 -3.67
N TYR A 128 -13.76 -9.73 -3.24
CA TYR A 128 -13.26 -9.69 -1.87
C TYR A 128 -14.37 -9.33 -0.89
N SER A 129 -15.16 -8.29 -1.19
CA SER A 129 -16.26 -7.80 -0.36
C SER A 129 -17.43 -8.79 -0.23
N CYS A 130 -17.57 -9.75 -1.15
CA CYS A 130 -18.50 -10.87 -1.01
C CYS A 130 -18.12 -11.86 0.10
N ILE A 131 -16.82 -11.95 0.45
CA ILE A 131 -16.29 -12.94 1.41
C ILE A 131 -15.88 -12.25 2.72
N ALA A 132 -15.13 -11.15 2.61
CA ALA A 132 -14.66 -10.36 3.72
C ALA A 132 -15.65 -9.20 4.00
N PRO A 133 -16.22 -9.10 5.21
CA PRO A 133 -17.18 -8.06 5.51
C PRO A 133 -16.53 -6.67 5.39
N PRO A 134 -17.23 -5.69 4.81
CA PRO A 134 -16.73 -4.32 4.78
C PRO A 134 -16.60 -3.76 6.21
N PRO A 135 -15.67 -2.80 6.42
CA PRO A 135 -15.53 -2.18 7.72
C PRO A 135 -16.81 -1.44 8.12
N ARG A 136 -17.00 -1.34 9.43
CA ARG A 136 -18.13 -0.60 10.02
C ARG A 136 -17.62 0.63 10.75
N GLU A 137 -18.31 1.75 10.56
CA GLU A 137 -18.03 2.95 11.35
C GLU A 137 -18.47 2.74 12.81
N THR A 138 -17.60 3.13 13.73
CA THR A 138 -17.84 3.16 15.16
C THR A 138 -17.29 4.46 15.75
N ILE A 139 -17.74 4.83 16.95
CA ILE A 139 -17.21 5.99 17.65
C ILE A 139 -15.74 5.75 17.99
N SER A 140 -14.89 6.75 17.76
CA SER A 140 -13.48 6.73 18.13
C SER A 140 -13.30 6.34 19.61
N PRO A 141 -12.66 5.19 19.90
CA PRO A 141 -12.32 4.82 21.27
C PRO A 141 -11.40 5.82 21.97
N SER A 142 -10.55 6.54 21.21
CA SER A 142 -9.65 7.56 21.73
C SER A 142 -10.27 8.94 21.91
N GLY A 143 -11.51 9.15 21.42
CA GLY A 143 -12.16 10.46 21.42
C GLY A 143 -11.54 11.44 20.41
N ASP A 144 -11.05 10.94 19.28
CA ASP A 144 -10.42 11.72 18.22
C ASP A 144 -11.37 12.79 17.66
N LYS A 145 -10.95 14.05 17.70
CA LYS A 145 -11.74 15.18 17.23
C LYS A 145 -11.74 15.33 15.71
N LEU A 146 -10.68 14.89 15.04
CA LEU A 146 -10.56 14.97 13.58
C LEU A 146 -11.31 13.82 12.92
N HIS A 147 -11.28 12.64 13.54
CA HIS A 147 -11.99 11.44 13.08
C HIS A 147 -12.86 10.86 14.21
N PRO A 148 -14.00 11.51 14.54
CA PRO A 148 -14.88 11.05 15.63
C PRO A 148 -15.54 9.69 15.33
N MET A 149 -15.68 9.36 14.04
CA MET A 149 -16.11 8.05 13.56
C MET A 149 -14.94 7.36 12.88
N VAL A 150 -14.54 6.19 13.39
CA VAL A 150 -13.41 5.37 12.93
C VAL A 150 -13.90 4.03 12.39
N LEU A 151 -13.04 3.34 11.64
CA LEU A 151 -13.37 2.03 11.08
C LEU A 151 -13.01 0.90 12.04
N SER A 152 -13.97 0.00 12.21
CA SER A 152 -13.81 -1.30 12.85
C SER A 152 -13.87 -2.41 11.81
N TYR A 153 -13.10 -3.47 12.04
CA TYR A 153 -12.95 -4.59 11.13
C TYR A 153 -13.28 -5.91 11.84
N SER A 154 -13.56 -6.96 11.08
CA SER A 154 -13.75 -8.31 11.62
C SER A 154 -12.49 -8.85 12.31
N ASP A 155 -11.33 -8.55 11.72
CA ASP A 155 -10.04 -9.08 12.14
C ASP A 155 -8.88 -8.21 11.58
N PRO A 156 -7.66 -8.35 12.13
CA PRO A 156 -6.50 -7.55 11.70
C PRO A 156 -6.04 -7.79 10.26
N THR A 157 -6.26 -8.99 9.71
CA THR A 157 -5.87 -9.32 8.33
C THR A 157 -6.76 -8.54 7.37
N ASN A 158 -8.07 -8.56 7.59
CA ASN A 158 -9.04 -7.78 6.81
C ASN A 158 -8.74 -6.27 6.89
N ALA A 159 -8.43 -5.76 8.08
CA ALA A 159 -8.03 -4.35 8.27
C ALA A 159 -6.78 -3.99 7.44
N SER A 160 -5.77 -4.85 7.43
CA SER A 160 -4.54 -4.62 6.66
C SER A 160 -4.78 -4.66 5.15
N VAL A 161 -5.62 -5.57 4.67
CA VAL A 161 -5.96 -5.69 3.24
C VAL A 161 -6.74 -4.45 2.77
N PHE A 162 -7.75 -4.02 3.51
CA PHE A 162 -8.49 -2.79 3.20
C PHE A 162 -7.59 -1.54 3.22
N CYS A 163 -6.72 -1.41 4.24
CA CYS A 163 -5.74 -0.31 4.27
C CYS A 163 -4.80 -0.32 3.05
N GLY A 164 -4.35 -1.50 2.62
CA GLY A 164 -3.59 -1.67 1.38
C GLY A 164 -4.38 -1.21 0.15
N TYR A 165 -5.64 -1.65 0.03
CA TYR A 165 -6.54 -1.26 -1.06
C TYR A 165 -6.75 0.25 -1.10
N TYR A 166 -7.09 0.89 0.02
CA TYR A 166 -7.27 2.35 0.10
C TYR A 166 -6.00 3.10 -0.32
N SER A 167 -4.84 2.61 0.13
CA SER A 167 -3.55 3.20 -0.27
C SER A 167 -3.34 3.10 -1.78
N TYR A 168 -3.71 1.97 -2.38
CA TYR A 168 -3.55 1.77 -3.81
C TYR A 168 -4.49 2.66 -4.62
N MET A 169 -5.74 2.82 -4.15
CA MET A 169 -6.71 3.71 -4.79
C MET A 169 -6.30 5.18 -4.70
N VAL A 170 -5.69 5.63 -3.59
CA VAL A 170 -5.08 6.97 -3.52
C VAL A 170 -4.02 7.16 -4.61
N ILE A 171 -3.14 6.18 -4.81
CA ILE A 171 -2.08 6.24 -5.84
C ILE A 171 -2.68 6.33 -7.24
N ILE A 172 -3.68 5.49 -7.53
CA ILE A 172 -4.40 5.49 -8.82
C ILE A 172 -5.02 6.85 -9.11
N HIS A 173 -5.75 7.41 -8.15
CA HIS A 173 -6.41 8.70 -8.34
C HIS A 173 -5.42 9.87 -8.43
N GLU A 174 -4.29 9.83 -7.72
CA GLU A 174 -3.23 10.81 -7.90
C GLU A 174 -2.57 10.74 -9.28
N ILE A 175 -2.43 9.54 -9.87
CA ILE A 175 -1.95 9.38 -11.24
C ILE A 175 -2.96 9.95 -12.24
N PHE A 176 -4.25 9.63 -12.09
CA PHE A 176 -5.28 10.19 -12.96
C PHE A 176 -5.30 11.72 -12.93
N LYS A 177 -5.14 12.33 -11.74
CA LYS A 177 -4.99 13.78 -11.60
C LYS A 177 -3.74 14.30 -12.33
N ALA A 178 -2.58 13.69 -12.09
CA ALA A 178 -1.33 14.11 -12.71
C ALA A 178 -1.36 14.01 -14.24
N CYS A 179 -2.13 13.05 -14.77
CA CYS A 179 -2.29 12.85 -16.20
C CYS A 179 -3.48 13.63 -16.82
N GLY A 180 -4.23 14.41 -16.03
CA GLY A 180 -5.39 15.16 -16.53
C GLY A 180 -6.57 14.28 -16.99
N TYR A 181 -6.69 13.06 -16.46
CA TYR A 181 -7.79 12.16 -16.78
C TYR A 181 -9.10 12.67 -16.16
N PRO A 182 -10.24 12.59 -16.88
CA PRO A 182 -11.51 13.13 -16.40
C PRO A 182 -12.10 12.30 -15.25
N GLY A 183 -12.62 12.99 -14.24
CA GLY A 183 -13.34 12.38 -13.12
C GLY A 183 -13.14 13.14 -11.81
N GLU A 184 -13.80 12.68 -10.74
CA GLU A 184 -13.74 13.29 -9.41
C GLU A 184 -12.52 12.81 -8.60
N HIS A 185 -11.35 12.74 -9.24
CA HIS A 185 -10.18 12.11 -8.64
C HIS A 185 -9.66 12.82 -7.39
N GLU A 186 -9.84 14.13 -7.28
CA GLU A 186 -9.48 14.86 -6.05
C GLU A 186 -10.38 14.46 -4.87
N ALA A 187 -11.69 14.34 -5.09
CA ALA A 187 -12.62 13.86 -4.08
C ALA A 187 -12.34 12.41 -3.69
N MET A 188 -12.01 11.55 -4.66
CA MET A 188 -11.66 10.15 -4.40
C MET A 188 -10.35 10.00 -3.61
N THR A 189 -9.32 10.80 -3.92
CA THR A 189 -8.09 10.86 -3.13
C THR A 189 -8.38 11.25 -1.68
N VAL A 190 -9.23 12.26 -1.46
CA VAL A 190 -9.67 12.67 -0.13
C VAL A 190 -10.42 11.55 0.58
N TYR A 191 -11.37 10.91 -0.10
CA TYR A 191 -12.16 9.81 0.44
C TYR A 191 -11.27 8.66 0.93
N PHE A 192 -10.38 8.14 0.08
CA PHE A 192 -9.53 7.00 0.45
C PHE A 192 -8.47 7.35 1.49
N ARG A 193 -7.92 8.58 1.46
CA ARG A 193 -7.06 9.10 2.53
C ARG A 193 -7.78 9.05 3.87
N ASP A 194 -9.04 9.48 3.91
CA ASP A 194 -9.81 9.50 5.15
C ASP A 194 -10.15 8.08 5.61
N GLN A 195 -10.41 7.12 4.71
CA GLN A 195 -10.54 5.71 5.08
C GLN A 195 -9.27 5.16 5.74
N ILE A 196 -8.08 5.52 5.23
CA ILE A 196 -6.80 5.16 5.88
C ILE A 196 -6.73 5.77 7.29
N CYS A 197 -7.00 7.06 7.44
CA CYS A 197 -6.93 7.75 8.72
C CYS A 197 -7.91 7.17 9.74
N LYS A 198 -9.17 6.91 9.33
CA LYS A 198 -10.18 6.24 10.15
C LYS A 198 -9.79 4.81 10.54
N SER A 199 -8.86 4.17 9.85
CA SER A 199 -8.41 2.80 10.16
C SER A 199 -7.30 2.74 11.20
N VAL A 200 -6.63 3.86 11.48
CA VAL A 200 -5.41 3.92 12.32
C VAL A 200 -5.66 3.36 13.71
N GLU A 201 -6.79 3.69 14.33
CA GLU A 201 -7.09 3.26 15.69
C GLU A 201 -7.26 1.74 15.82
N TYR A 202 -7.81 1.07 14.80
CA TYR A 202 -7.98 -0.37 14.81
C TYR A 202 -6.70 -1.07 14.37
N ASN A 203 -6.18 -0.71 13.19
CA ASN A 203 -5.09 -1.41 12.54
C ASN A 203 -3.71 -1.06 13.10
N GLY A 204 -3.60 0.05 13.84
CA GLY A 204 -2.37 0.44 14.55
C GLY A 204 -2.11 -0.33 15.85
N ARG A 205 -3.02 -1.23 16.27
CA ARG A 205 -2.93 -1.96 17.54
C ARG A 205 -2.02 -3.19 17.44
N GLY A 206 -1.55 -3.64 18.59
CA GLY A 206 -0.75 -4.85 18.72
C GLY A 206 0.69 -4.66 18.24
N LEU A 207 1.45 -5.75 18.23
CA LEU A 207 2.87 -5.71 17.89
C LEU A 207 3.08 -5.25 16.44
N LEU A 208 2.37 -5.82 15.47
CA LEU A 208 2.62 -5.55 14.04
C LEU A 208 1.81 -4.39 13.47
N GLY A 209 0.83 -3.85 14.20
CA GLY A 209 -0.07 -2.80 13.71
C GLY A 209 0.64 -1.54 13.21
N PRO A 210 1.57 -0.95 14.00
CA PRO A 210 2.34 0.21 13.55
C PRO A 210 3.12 -0.05 12.26
N TYR A 211 3.68 -1.26 12.12
CA TYR A 211 4.39 -1.69 10.92
C TYR A 211 3.44 -1.80 9.71
N GLN A 212 2.25 -2.36 9.89
CA GLN A 212 1.23 -2.46 8.84
C GLN A 212 0.67 -1.09 8.42
N MET A 213 0.57 -0.14 9.35
CA MET A 213 0.10 1.22 9.08
C MET A 213 1.17 2.16 8.52
N ALA A 214 2.44 1.76 8.51
CA ALA A 214 3.55 2.58 8.05
C ALA A 214 3.36 3.10 6.62
N PHE A 215 2.99 2.21 5.69
CA PHE A 215 2.78 2.57 4.30
C PHE A 215 1.48 3.34 4.06
N PRO A 216 0.31 2.87 4.54
CA PRO A 216 -0.93 3.63 4.39
C PRO A 216 -0.82 5.05 4.92
N LEU A 217 -0.25 5.25 6.11
CA LEU A 217 -0.04 6.59 6.67
C LEU A 217 0.93 7.43 5.83
N ARG A 218 1.94 6.81 5.21
CA ARG A 218 2.81 7.52 4.26
C ARG A 218 2.01 8.04 3.08
N VAL A 219 1.22 7.18 2.45
CA VAL A 219 0.38 7.55 1.29
C VAL A 219 -0.60 8.64 1.66
N ALA A 220 -1.30 8.50 2.79
CA ALA A 220 -2.22 9.51 3.29
C ALA A 220 -1.53 10.84 3.58
N PHE A 221 -0.30 10.80 4.11
CA PHE A 221 0.50 12.01 4.38
C PHE A 221 0.85 12.78 3.11
N GLU A 222 1.21 12.10 2.01
CA GLU A 222 1.59 12.78 0.76
C GLU A 222 0.47 13.66 0.21
N VAL A 223 -0.78 13.17 0.30
CA VAL A 223 -1.98 13.83 -0.25
C VAL A 223 -2.77 14.65 0.78
N ALA A 224 -2.27 14.75 2.02
CA ALA A 224 -2.95 15.44 3.10
C ALA A 224 -2.71 16.95 3.11
N GLY A 225 -3.74 17.71 3.51
CA GLY A 225 -3.59 19.11 3.90
C GLY A 225 -2.89 19.26 5.27
N PRO A 226 -2.53 20.50 5.68
CA PRO A 226 -1.70 20.74 6.88
C PRO A 226 -2.27 20.18 8.19
N VAL A 227 -3.59 20.22 8.37
CA VAL A 227 -4.28 19.71 9.56
C VAL A 227 -4.13 18.19 9.66
N VAL A 228 -4.48 17.47 8.59
CA VAL A 228 -4.37 16.01 8.54
C VAL A 228 -2.90 15.56 8.59
N LYS A 229 -1.97 16.28 7.96
CA LYS A 229 -0.52 16.01 8.09
C LYS A 229 -0.06 16.08 9.53
N SER A 230 -0.44 17.12 10.27
CA SER A 230 -0.10 17.26 11.69
C SER A 230 -0.68 16.13 12.54
N TRP A 231 -1.91 15.73 12.24
CA TRP A 231 -2.57 14.60 12.90
C TRP A 231 -1.84 13.27 12.64
N ILE A 232 -1.48 12.96 11.39
CA ILE A 232 -0.71 11.75 11.03
C ILE A 232 0.64 11.74 11.76
N LYS A 233 1.33 12.89 11.86
CA LYS A 233 2.59 12.98 12.63
C LYS A 233 2.39 12.60 14.09
N GLY A 234 1.27 12.99 14.72
CA GLY A 234 0.93 12.61 16.09
C GLY A 234 0.89 11.10 16.28
N TRP A 235 0.20 10.38 15.39
CA TRP A 235 0.16 8.92 15.40
C TRP A 235 1.53 8.28 15.17
N LEU A 236 2.32 8.81 14.24
CA LEU A 236 3.66 8.30 13.98
C LEU A 236 4.62 8.49 15.15
N ILE A 237 4.48 9.57 15.93
CA ILE A 237 5.22 9.73 17.19
C ILE A 237 4.90 8.59 18.15
N GLN A 238 3.60 8.28 18.34
CA GLN A 238 3.18 7.18 19.21
C GLN A 238 3.73 5.83 18.72
N PHE A 239 3.62 5.56 17.43
CA PHE A 239 4.13 4.34 16.80
C PHE A 239 5.66 4.23 16.89
N SER A 240 6.37 5.35 16.87
CA SER A 240 7.83 5.39 16.94
C SER A 240 8.41 4.89 18.26
N ASN A 241 7.59 4.84 19.33
CA ASN A 241 7.98 4.26 20.61
C ASN A 241 8.26 2.75 20.51
N VAL A 242 7.59 2.05 19.59
CA VAL A 242 7.79 0.61 19.35
C VAL A 242 8.58 0.37 18.06
N TYR A 243 8.37 1.20 17.03
CA TYR A 243 9.07 1.12 15.76
C TYR A 243 9.79 2.43 15.43
N PRO A 244 11.05 2.62 15.86
CA PRO A 244 11.81 3.85 15.63
C PRO A 244 11.96 4.24 14.15
N ALA A 245 11.75 3.30 13.23
CA ALA A 245 11.72 3.56 11.79
C ALA A 245 10.56 4.48 11.35
N LEU A 246 9.54 4.67 12.18
CA LEU A 246 8.33 5.46 11.90
C LEU A 246 8.39 6.90 12.42
N GLN A 247 9.56 7.35 12.89
CA GLN A 247 9.75 8.74 13.31
C GLN A 247 9.32 9.74 12.21
N PRO A 248 8.50 10.76 12.53
CA PRO A 248 7.94 11.68 11.53
C PRO A 248 8.97 12.37 10.64
N GLN A 249 10.17 12.67 11.17
CA GLN A 249 11.25 13.31 10.42
C GLN A 249 11.68 12.50 9.18
N ARG A 250 11.38 11.20 9.17
CA ARG A 250 11.67 10.33 8.03
C ARG A 250 10.67 10.48 6.90
N LEU A 251 9.44 10.92 7.17
CA LEU A 251 8.49 11.24 6.10
C LEU A 251 8.95 12.43 5.27
N GLU A 252 9.53 13.42 5.94
CA GLU A 252 9.95 14.69 5.34
C GLU A 252 11.26 14.59 4.54
N ARG A 253 12.06 13.54 4.76
CA ARG A 253 13.45 13.43 4.27
C ARG A 253 13.70 12.39 3.16
N SER A 254 12.68 11.76 2.60
CA SER A 254 12.87 10.47 1.89
C SER A 254 12.27 10.33 0.51
N LEU A 255 11.98 11.42 -0.19
CA LEU A 255 11.80 11.33 -1.64
C LEU A 255 13.12 11.78 -2.29
N PRO A 256 13.62 11.05 -3.30
CA PRO A 256 14.74 11.53 -4.08
C PRO A 256 14.37 12.87 -4.71
N ASP A 257 15.28 13.82 -4.66
CA ASP A 257 15.29 14.95 -5.60
C ASP A 257 15.30 14.40 -7.03
#